data_AF-A0A2N3DTI6-F1
#
_entry.id   AF-A0A2N3DTI6-F1
#
_cell.length_a   1.000
_cell.length_b   1.000
_cell.length_c   1.000
_cell.angle_alpha   90.00
_cell.angle_beta   90.00
_cell.angle_gamma   90.00
#
_symmetry.space_group_name_H-M   'P 1'
#
loop_
_entity.id
_entity.type
_entity.pdbx_description
1 polymer ?
#
loop_
_entity_poly.entity_id
_entity_poly.type
_entity_poly.pdbx_seq_one_letter_code
_entity_poly.pdbx_strand_id
1 'polypeptide(L)' 'MQRLLIDGSTLDLIVSDGNDFLNVLNAAGLLQSANLMMAVLQQLEIDRSRLFADDQPAAPTN' A
#
# COMPACT_ATOMS: atom_id res chain seq x y z
N MET A 1 -0.69 -22.80 1.48
CA MET A 1 -0.79 -21.39 1.90
C MET A 1 -1.98 -20.77 1.18
N GLN A 2 -2.99 -20.32 1.92
CA GLN A 2 -4.15 -19.63 1.35
C GLN A 2 -3.71 -18.19 1.07
N ARG A 3 -3.79 -17.75 -0.19
CA ARG A 3 -3.43 -16.39 -0.59
C ARG A 3 -4.60 -15.51 -0.18
N LEU A 4 -4.38 -14.59 0.77
CA LEU A 4 -5.40 -13.60 1.15
C LEU A 4 -5.72 -12.77 -0.10
N LEU A 5 -6.97 -12.80 -0.57
CA LEU A 5 -7.45 -11.84 -1.55
C LEU A 5 -7.62 -10.51 -0.83
N ILE A 6 -6.65 -9.62 -0.99
CA ILE A 6 -6.75 -8.24 -0.53
C ILE A 6 -7.41 -7.46 -1.67
N ASP A 7 -8.62 -6.95 -1.42
CA ASP A 7 -9.26 -6.01 -2.35
C ASP A 7 -8.65 -4.60 -2.21
N GLY A 8 -8.91 -3.74 -3.19
CA GLY A 8 -8.39 -2.36 -3.20
C GLY A 8 -8.76 -1.55 -1.96
N SER A 9 -9.96 -1.76 -1.40
CA SER A 9 -10.40 -1.10 -0.16
C SER A 9 -9.59 -1.52 1.07
N THR A 10 -9.20 -2.78 1.16
CA THR A 10 -8.36 -3.29 2.25
C THR A 10 -6.95 -2.71 2.15
N LEU A 11 -6.41 -2.58 0.94
CA LEU A 11 -5.10 -1.98 0.71
C LEU A 11 -5.08 -0.48 1.07
N ASP A 12 -6.15 0.24 0.76
CA ASP A 12 -6.31 1.66 1.13
C ASP A 12 -6.31 1.86 2.64
N LEU A 13 -6.97 0.97 3.38
CA LEU A 13 -6.99 0.99 4.84
C LEU A 13 -5.60 0.74 5.42
N ILE A 14 -4.85 -0.23 4.87
CA ILE A 14 -3.46 -0.50 5.29
C ILE A 14 -2.56 0.72 5.05
N VAL A 15 -2.71 1.40 3.91
CA VAL A 15 -1.95 2.62 3.61
C VAL A 15 -2.32 3.75 4.57
N SER A 16 -3.61 3.91 4.90
CA SER A 16 -4.06 4.90 5.88
C SER A 16 -3.46 4.65 7.26
N ASP A 17 -3.63 3.44 7.80
CA ASP A 17 -3.10 3.04 9.11
C ASP A 17 -1.57 3.16 9.16
N GLY A 18 -0.91 2.85 8.04
CA GLY A 18 0.54 2.95 7.93
C GLY A 18 1.04 4.39 7.96
N ASN A 19 0.31 5.35 7.38
CA ASN A 19 0.62 6.77 7.47
C ASN A 19 0.47 7.29 8.92
N ASP A 20 -0.57 6.86 9.63
CA ASP A 20 -0.75 7.20 11.03
C ASP A 20 0.39 6.64 11.90
N PHE A 21 0.79 5.40 11.64
CA PHE A 21 1.91 4.79 12.34
C PHE A 21 3.24 5.49 12.04
N LEU A 22 3.48 5.91 10.79
CA LEU A 22 4.65 6.70 10.42
C LEU A 22 4.71 8.02 11.21
N ASN A 23 3.57 8.70 11.40
CA ASN A 23 3.50 9.90 12.23
C ASN A 23 3.89 9.64 13.69
N VAL A 24 3.46 8.50 14.26
CA VAL A 24 3.86 8.08 15.61
C VAL A 24 5.36 7.81 15.69
N LEU A 25 5.94 7.11 14.71
CA LEU A 25 7.38 6.83 14.68
C LEU A 25 8.21 8.12 14.60
N ASN A 26 7.78 9.08 13.78
CA ASN A 26 8.41 10.39 13.69
C ASN A 26 8.31 11.17 15.00
N ALA A 27 7.13 11.21 15.62
CA ALA A 27 6.91 11.88 16.90
C ALA A 27 7.73 11.25 18.04
N ALA A 28 7.94 9.94 18.01
CA ALA A 28 8.77 9.22 18.97
C ALA A 28 10.29 9.35 18.71
N GLY A 29 10.71 10.02 17.63
CA GLY A 29 12.12 10.14 17.24
C GLY A 29 12.75 8.85 16.72
N LEU A 30 11.93 7.84 16.35
CA LEU A 30 12.39 6.54 15.86
C LEU A 30 12.67 6.60 14.35
N LEU A 31 13.65 7.43 13.95
CA LEU A 31 13.91 7.77 12.55
C LEU A 31 14.23 6.57 11.65
N GLN A 32 14.94 5.56 12.17
CA GLN A 32 15.24 4.35 11.38
C GLN A 32 13.97 3.56 11.06
N SER A 33 13.09 3.37 12.05
CA SER A 33 11.80 2.72 11.86
C SER A 33 10.88 3.52 10.94
N ALA A 34 10.87 4.85 11.08
CA ALA A 34 10.11 5.73 10.20
C ALA A 34 10.55 5.59 8.73
N ASN A 35 11.86 5.55 8.47
CA ASN A 35 12.40 5.34 7.13
C ASN A 35 12.00 3.98 6.53
N LEU A 36 12.02 2.92 7.33
CA LEU A 36 11.54 1.60 6.89
C LEU A 36 10.04 1.64 6.56
N MET A 37 9.24 2.29 7.41
CA MET A 37 7.80 2.41 7.18
C MET A 37 7.48 3.21 5.91
N MET A 38 8.22 4.28 5.66
CA MET A 38 8.09 5.07 4.42
C MET A 38 8.38 4.21 3.17
N ALA A 39 9.42 3.37 3.20
CA ALA A 39 9.71 2.46 2.10
C ALA A 39 8.60 1.41 1.89
N VAL A 40 8.00 0.91 2.98
CA VAL A 40 6.85 -0.01 2.90
C VAL A 40 5.64 0.68 2.25
N LEU A 41 5.32 1.91 2.67
CA LEU A 41 4.20 2.68 2.10
C LEU A 41 4.38 2.94 0.61
N GLN A 42 5.59 3.31 0.17
CA GLN A 42 5.91 3.48 -1.25
C GLN A 42 5.70 2.19 -2.05
N GLN A 43 6.09 1.04 -1.50
CA GLN A 43 5.87 -0.25 -2.15
C GLN A 43 4.37 -0.58 -2.25
N LEU A 44 3.60 -0.30 -1.21
CA LEU A 44 2.15 -0.52 -1.21
C LEU A 44 1.43 0.38 -2.23
N GLU A 45 1.86 1.62 -2.44
CA GLU A 45 1.32 2.49 -3.50
C GLU A 45 1.59 1.94 -4.91
N ILE A 46 2.77 1.37 -5.14
CA ILE A 46 3.12 0.71 -6.40
C ILE A 46 2.23 -0.53 -6.61
N ASP A 47 2.08 -1.35 -5.57
CA ASP A 47 1.28 -2.57 -5.63
C ASP A 47 -0.20 -2.25 -5.84
N ARG A 48 -0.69 -1.18 -5.20
CA ARG A 48 -2.03 -0.61 -5.43
C ARG A 48 -2.21 -0.22 -6.89
N SER A 49 -1.27 0.53 -7.45
CA SER A 49 -1.34 1.01 -8.84
C SER A 49 -1.39 -0.14 -9.84
N ARG A 50 -0.68 -1.25 -9.56
CA ARG A 50 -0.72 -2.47 -10.40
C ARG A 50 -2.05 -3.20 -10.33
N LEU A 51 -2.62 -3.34 -9.14
CA LEU A 51 -3.94 -3.98 -8.96
C LEU A 51 -5.03 -3.26 -9.76
N PHE A 52 -5.02 -1.92 -9.78
CA PHE A 52 -6.00 -1.14 -10.54
C PHE A 52 -5.69 -1.04 -12.05
N ALA A 53 -4.44 -1.28 -12.46
CA ALA A 53 -4.06 -1.33 -13.88
C ALA A 53 -4.50 -2.65 -14.55
N ASP A 54 -4.42 -3.77 -13.83
CA ASP A 54 -4.87 -5.09 -14.32
C ASP A 54 -6.41 -5.23 -14.37
N ASP A 55 -7.15 -4.32 -13.72
CA ASP A 55 -8.62 -4.28 -13.72
C ASP A 55 -9.21 -3.49 -14.92
N GLN A 56 -8.38 -2.99 -15.84
CA GLN A 56 -8.87 -2.43 -17.10
C GLN A 56 -9.33 -3.58 -18.03
N PRO A 57 -10.61 -3.63 -18.44
CA PRO A 57 -11.07 -4.64 -19.38
C PRO A 57 -10.28 -4.45 -20.68
N ALA A 58 -9.65 -5.54 -21.15
CA ALA A 58 -9.02 -5.57 -22.46
C ALA A 58 -10.01 -5.01 -23.49
N ALA A 59 -9.63 -3.92 -24.14
CA ALA A 59 -10.46 -3.31 -25.18
C ALA A 59 -10.81 -4.41 -26.21
N PRO A 60 -12.09 -4.54 -26.63
CA PRO A 60 -12.47 -5.57 -27.57
C PRO A 60 -11.69 -5.35 -28.86
N THR A 61 -10.85 -6.31 -29.22
CA THR A 61 -10.21 -6.37 -30.52
C THR A 61 -11.28 -6.76 -31.54
N ASN A 62 -11.80 -5.76 -32.25
CA ASN A 62 -12.59 -5.96 -33.47
C ASN A 62 -11.71 -6.41 -34.63
#